data_AF-A0A938I8V3-F1
#
_entry.id   AF-A0A938I8V3-F1
#
_cell.length_a   1.000
_cell.length_b   1.000
_cell.length_c   1.000
_cell.angle_alpha   90.00
_cell.angle_beta   90.00
_cell.angle_gamma   90.00
#
_symmetry.space_group_name_H-M   'P 1'
#
loop_
_entity.id
_entity.type
_entity.pdbx_description
1 polymer ?
#
loop_
_entity_poly.entity_id
_entity_poly.type
_entity_poly.pdbx_seq_one_letter_code
_entity_poly.pdbx_strand_id
1 'polypeptide(L)'
;MLLLVGVACACAGTSEVLGPEQQVAPARTPEESHVSAMEREGADLLAAAVPIPPVAIPDPAAVHLGPAWIAKTSDSICGLRDARMLSNPARVDLAALLDSTPEMALLARQDADPESVIALHLRQQALDRCVKVCEALRVLGGYCSVWSTIRHRDGRQVPDLTEIARARVGISEELL
;
A
#
# COMPACT_ATOMS: atom_id res chain seq x y z
N MET A 1 5.88 24.08 -59.03
CA MET A 1 7.07 24.74 -58.44
C MET A 1 7.43 23.95 -57.19
N LEU A 2 8.38 23.01 -57.33
CA LEU A 2 8.93 22.20 -56.25
C LEU A 2 9.91 23.05 -55.44
N LEU A 3 9.89 22.94 -54.11
CA LEU A 3 11.05 23.19 -53.26
C LEU A 3 11.08 22.17 -52.12
N LEU A 4 11.91 21.15 -52.32
CA LEU A 4 12.51 20.31 -51.29
C LEU A 4 13.56 21.14 -50.54
N VAL A 5 13.56 21.11 -49.20
CA VAL A 5 14.80 21.13 -48.41
C VAL A 5 14.58 20.28 -47.16
N GLY A 6 15.27 19.14 -47.08
CA GLY A 6 15.45 18.37 -45.86
C GLY A 6 16.73 18.82 -45.14
N VAL A 7 16.80 18.58 -43.83
CA VAL A 7 18.06 18.47 -43.10
C VAL A 7 17.92 17.32 -42.09
N ALA A 8 18.73 16.28 -42.31
CA ALA A 8 18.96 15.19 -41.39
C ALA A 8 19.92 15.65 -40.28
N CYS A 9 19.67 15.22 -39.04
CA CYS A 9 20.63 15.36 -37.95
C CYS A 9 21.07 13.96 -37.50
N ALA A 10 22.32 13.64 -37.79
CA ALA A 10 23.05 12.46 -37.35
C ALA A 10 24.16 12.86 -36.35
N CYS A 11 24.82 11.85 -35.78
CA CYS A 11 25.97 11.84 -34.85
C CYS A 11 25.55 11.67 -33.39
N ALA A 12 25.63 10.48 -32.79
CA ALA A 12 26.83 9.68 -32.42
C ALA A 12 27.71 10.39 -31.37
N GLY A 13 27.74 9.81 -30.17
CA GLY A 13 28.59 10.22 -29.05
C GLY A 13 28.87 9.02 -28.14
N THR A 14 29.96 8.30 -28.45
CA THR A 14 30.66 7.33 -27.61
C THR A 14 31.68 8.03 -26.71
N SER A 15 31.92 7.45 -25.53
CA SER A 15 33.11 7.53 -24.64
C SER A 15 32.69 7.85 -23.19
N GLU A 16 32.76 6.89 -22.26
CA GLU A 16 33.96 6.42 -21.54
C GLU A 16 34.24 7.30 -20.31
N VAL A 17 33.93 6.81 -19.09
CA VAL A 17 34.68 7.12 -17.86
C VAL A 17 34.58 5.94 -16.88
N LEU A 18 35.75 5.37 -16.59
CA LEU A 18 36.11 4.49 -15.49
C LEU A 18 35.81 5.10 -14.11
N GLY A 19 35.49 4.25 -13.14
CA GLY A 19 35.74 4.54 -11.72
C GLY A 19 35.17 3.49 -10.77
N PRO A 20 35.98 2.54 -10.26
CA PRO A 20 35.65 1.75 -9.08
C PRO A 20 36.14 2.46 -7.80
N GLU A 21 35.73 1.92 -6.66
CA GLU A 21 36.07 2.33 -5.28
C GLU A 21 35.21 3.45 -4.67
N GLN A 22 34.24 3.04 -3.87
CA GLN A 22 34.11 3.66 -2.57
C GLN A 22 33.77 2.62 -1.49
N GLN A 23 34.81 2.30 -0.73
CA GLN A 23 34.76 1.57 0.53
C GLN A 23 33.91 2.35 1.54
N VAL A 24 32.94 1.69 2.17
CA VAL A 24 32.31 2.18 3.40
C VAL A 24 32.59 1.19 4.51
N ALA A 25 33.33 1.67 5.50
CA ALA A 25 33.77 0.99 6.70
C ALA A 25 32.61 0.62 7.64
N PRO A 26 32.81 -0.36 8.55
CA PRO A 26 31.78 -0.88 9.45
C PRO A 26 31.44 0.07 10.61
N ALA A 27 30.15 0.29 10.84
CA ALA A 27 29.64 1.00 12.01
C ALA A 27 29.66 0.11 13.26
N ARG A 28 30.12 0.74 14.35
CA ARG A 28 30.37 0.19 15.68
C ARG A 28 29.07 -0.03 16.46
N THR A 29 28.93 -1.18 17.11
CA THR A 29 28.31 -1.33 18.45
C THR A 29 29.39 -1.00 19.50
N PRO A 30 29.13 -0.53 20.74
CA PRO A 30 28.06 -0.99 21.66
C PRO A 30 27.43 0.16 22.51
N GLU A 31 26.45 -0.18 23.35
CA GLU A 31 26.34 0.19 24.78
C GLU A 31 24.87 0.08 25.25
N GLU A 32 24.54 -1.12 25.72
CA GLU A 32 23.41 -1.35 26.63
C GLU A 32 23.64 -0.53 27.91
N SER A 33 22.69 0.35 28.22
CA SER A 33 22.70 1.15 29.44
C SER A 33 21.48 0.84 30.28
N HIS A 34 21.78 0.31 31.48
CA HIS A 34 21.01 0.41 32.72
C HIS A 34 19.59 -0.20 32.79
N VAL A 35 19.54 -1.46 33.21
CA VAL A 35 18.46 -2.00 34.04
C VAL A 35 18.64 -1.44 35.45
N SER A 36 17.84 -0.44 35.84
CA SER A 36 17.69 -0.05 37.25
C SER A 36 16.47 -0.74 37.83
N ALA A 37 16.74 -1.70 38.71
CA ALA A 37 15.79 -2.25 39.65
C ALA A 37 15.35 -1.15 40.63
N MET A 38 14.05 -0.88 40.69
CA MET A 38 13.40 -0.25 41.84
C MET A 38 12.29 -1.18 42.29
N GLU A 39 12.64 -2.08 43.22
CA GLU A 39 11.69 -2.70 44.12
C GLU A 39 11.10 -1.59 45.00
N ARG A 40 9.79 -1.41 44.92
CA ARG A 40 9.02 -0.65 45.89
C ARG A 40 7.99 -1.57 46.51
N GLU A 41 8.31 -2.01 47.71
CA GLU A 41 7.38 -2.54 48.69
C GLU A 41 6.18 -1.59 48.83
N GLY A 42 4.98 -2.16 48.70
CA GLY A 42 3.71 -1.48 48.86
C GLY A 42 2.69 -2.47 49.39
N ALA A 43 2.92 -2.97 50.60
CA ALA A 43 1.92 -3.69 51.38
C ALA A 43 1.13 -2.65 52.19
N ASP A 44 -0.10 -2.36 51.77
CA ASP A 44 -1.28 -2.23 52.64
C ASP A 44 -2.47 -1.72 51.81
N LEU A 45 -3.36 -2.62 51.42
CA LEU A 45 -4.73 -2.26 51.06
C LEU A 45 -5.69 -3.32 51.60
N LEU A 46 -6.33 -2.95 52.70
CA LEU A 46 -7.44 -3.64 53.36
C LEU A 46 -8.57 -3.91 52.35
N ALA A 47 -8.84 -5.20 52.13
CA ALA A 47 -9.90 -5.68 51.25
C ALA A 47 -11.29 -5.49 51.90
N ALA A 48 -12.02 -4.48 51.47
CA ALA A 48 -13.47 -4.43 51.65
C ALA A 48 -14.12 -5.40 50.65
N ALA A 49 -14.73 -6.48 51.16
CA ALA A 49 -15.43 -7.47 50.36
C ALA A 49 -16.72 -6.87 49.76
N VAL A 50 -16.64 -6.42 48.51
CA VAL A 50 -17.81 -6.08 47.70
C VAL A 50 -18.42 -7.38 47.17
N PRO A 51 -19.75 -7.60 47.30
CA PRO A 51 -20.40 -8.76 46.70
C PRO A 51 -20.27 -8.70 45.18
N ILE A 52 -19.53 -9.65 44.61
CA ILE A 52 -19.27 -9.78 43.17
C ILE A 52 -20.58 -10.26 42.50
N PRO A 53 -21.16 -9.52 41.54
CA PRO A 53 -22.31 -10.00 40.79
C PRO A 53 -21.92 -11.27 39.99
N PRO A 54 -22.84 -12.21 39.75
CA PRO A 54 -22.54 -13.41 38.99
C PRO A 54 -21.98 -13.02 37.62
N VAL A 55 -20.70 -13.33 37.41
CA VAL A 55 -20.04 -13.21 36.11
C VAL A 55 -20.80 -14.12 35.16
N ALA A 56 -21.52 -13.53 34.21
CA ALA A 56 -22.06 -14.28 33.09
C ALA A 56 -20.87 -14.91 32.36
N ILE A 57 -20.72 -16.23 32.49
CA ILE A 57 -19.70 -16.99 31.77
C ILE A 57 -20.05 -16.81 30.30
N PRO A 58 -19.18 -16.17 29.49
CA PRO A 58 -19.43 -16.08 28.05
C PRO A 58 -19.54 -17.50 27.50
N ASP A 59 -20.61 -17.75 26.76
CA ASP A 59 -20.87 -19.03 26.11
C ASP A 59 -19.64 -19.44 25.27
N PRO A 60 -18.94 -20.55 25.60
CA PRO A 60 -17.75 -20.98 24.86
C PRO A 60 -18.07 -21.41 23.42
N ALA A 61 -19.35 -21.47 23.03
CA ALA A 61 -19.78 -21.84 21.68
C ALA A 61 -19.58 -20.73 20.62
N ALA A 62 -19.20 -19.51 20.99
CA ALA A 62 -19.01 -18.41 20.05
C ALA A 62 -17.54 -17.99 19.85
N VAL A 63 -16.58 -18.90 20.07
CA VAL A 63 -15.20 -18.67 19.61
C VAL A 63 -15.16 -18.83 18.09
N HIS A 64 -15.54 -17.76 17.40
CA HIS A 64 -15.40 -17.63 15.97
C HIS A 64 -13.91 -17.56 15.59
N LEU A 65 -13.27 -18.73 15.50
CA LEU A 65 -11.89 -18.94 15.01
C LEU A 65 -11.72 -18.66 13.50
N GLY A 66 -12.59 -17.83 12.92
CA GLY A 66 -12.44 -17.40 11.55
C GLY A 66 -11.64 -16.10 11.48
N PRO A 67 -11.00 -15.80 10.34
CA PRO A 67 -10.35 -14.51 10.15
C PRO A 67 -11.35 -13.37 10.41
N ALA A 68 -10.91 -12.38 11.17
CA ALA A 68 -11.68 -11.16 11.45
C ALA A 68 -12.05 -10.42 10.15
N TRP A 69 -11.18 -10.54 9.14
CA TRP A 69 -11.32 -9.96 7.82
C TRP A 69 -11.76 -10.98 6.78
N ILE A 70 -12.69 -10.58 5.91
CA ILE A 70 -13.18 -11.37 4.78
C ILE A 70 -12.79 -10.64 3.50
N ALA A 71 -11.82 -11.20 2.77
CA ALA A 71 -11.35 -10.71 1.47
C ALA A 71 -10.84 -11.89 0.62
N LYS A 72 -10.83 -11.74 -0.71
CA LYS A 72 -10.23 -12.71 -1.62
C LYS A 72 -8.82 -12.28 -1.97
N THR A 73 -7.87 -13.21 -2.04
CA THR A 73 -6.47 -12.91 -2.39
C THR A 73 -6.32 -12.13 -3.71
N SER A 74 -7.22 -12.33 -4.67
CA SER A 74 -7.28 -11.58 -5.95
C SER A 74 -7.57 -10.09 -5.78
N ASP A 75 -8.19 -9.70 -4.67
CA ASP A 75 -8.60 -8.33 -4.37
C ASP A 75 -7.47 -7.55 -3.69
N SER A 76 -6.34 -8.19 -3.38
CA SER A 76 -5.17 -7.55 -2.78
C SER A 76 -4.39 -6.76 -3.85
N ILE A 77 -4.27 -5.45 -3.66
CA ILE A 77 -3.55 -4.56 -4.57
C ILE A 77 -2.08 -4.43 -4.14
N CYS A 78 -1.83 -4.14 -2.86
CA CYS A 78 -0.49 -4.07 -2.30
C CYS A 78 -0.45 -4.46 -0.80
N GLY A 79 0.74 -4.83 -0.32
CA GLY A 79 0.98 -5.28 1.06
C GLY A 79 0.68 -6.76 1.33
N LEU A 80 0.19 -7.07 2.53
CA LEU A 80 -0.14 -8.44 2.94
C LEU A 80 -1.32 -9.01 2.13
N ARG A 81 -1.16 -10.25 1.64
CA ARG A 81 -2.16 -10.96 0.80
C ARG A 81 -3.06 -11.92 1.58
N ASP A 82 -2.71 -12.23 2.83
CA ASP A 82 -3.45 -13.16 3.67
C ASP A 82 -4.39 -12.43 4.62
N ALA A 83 -5.70 -12.62 4.43
CA ALA A 83 -6.73 -11.96 5.24
C ALA A 83 -6.61 -12.23 6.76
N ARG A 84 -5.99 -13.36 7.13
CA ARG A 84 -5.76 -13.77 8.53
C ARG A 84 -4.70 -12.92 9.23
N MET A 85 -3.79 -12.31 8.49
CA MET A 85 -2.67 -11.52 9.02
C MET A 85 -2.96 -10.01 9.04
N LEU A 86 -4.18 -9.61 8.68
CA LEU A 86 -4.55 -8.21 8.56
C LEU A 86 -4.87 -7.60 9.92
N SER A 87 -4.15 -6.52 10.25
CA SER A 87 -4.36 -5.73 11.47
C SER A 87 -5.11 -4.43 11.18
N ASN A 88 -4.68 -3.69 10.15
CA ASN A 88 -5.25 -2.39 9.75
C ASN A 88 -5.25 -2.23 8.22
N PRO A 89 -6.18 -2.90 7.51
CA PRO A 89 -6.28 -2.79 6.06
C PRO A 89 -7.07 -1.54 5.62
N ALA A 90 -6.81 -1.08 4.40
CA ALA A 90 -7.59 -0.04 3.74
C ALA A 90 -8.25 -0.56 2.45
N ARG A 91 -9.31 0.12 2.01
CA ARG A 91 -10.03 -0.16 0.76
C ARG A 91 -9.76 0.92 -0.28
N VAL A 92 -9.78 0.54 -1.56
CA VAL A 92 -9.73 1.45 -2.70
C VAL A 92 -10.56 0.90 -3.86
N ASP A 93 -11.29 1.73 -4.60
CA ASP A 93 -11.99 1.31 -5.82
C ASP A 93 -11.03 1.31 -7.02
N LEU A 94 -10.44 0.15 -7.31
CA LEU A 94 -9.46 0.01 -8.40
C LEU A 94 -10.02 0.40 -9.77
N ALA A 95 -11.29 0.12 -10.05
CA ALA A 95 -11.89 0.46 -11.34
C ALA A 95 -11.94 1.99 -11.51
N ALA A 96 -12.43 2.69 -10.48
CA ALA A 96 -12.50 4.13 -10.51
C ALA A 96 -11.12 4.83 -10.50
N LEU A 97 -10.08 4.15 -9.98
CA LEU A 97 -8.70 4.61 -10.08
C LEU A 97 -8.17 4.47 -11.51
N LEU A 98 -8.37 3.31 -12.14
CA LEU A 98 -7.92 3.06 -13.51
C LEU A 98 -8.55 4.06 -14.48
N ASP A 99 -9.85 4.33 -14.35
CA ASP A 99 -10.56 5.30 -15.20
C ASP A 99 -10.01 6.72 -15.07
N SER A 100 -9.39 7.05 -13.94
CA SER A 100 -8.76 8.36 -13.70
C SER A 100 -7.32 8.47 -14.23
N THR A 101 -6.73 7.37 -14.74
CA THR A 101 -5.37 7.39 -15.27
C THR A 101 -5.32 8.00 -16.67
N PRO A 102 -4.26 8.76 -17.02
CA PRO A 102 -4.09 9.29 -18.36
C PRO A 102 -3.86 8.18 -19.40
N GLU A 103 -3.32 7.02 -19.02
CA GLU A 103 -3.13 5.86 -19.91
C GLU A 103 -4.49 5.32 -20.40
N MET A 104 -5.47 5.19 -19.50
CA MET A 104 -6.82 4.77 -19.87
C MET A 104 -7.53 5.84 -20.70
N ALA A 105 -7.29 7.13 -20.42
CA ALA A 105 -7.78 8.22 -21.26
C ALA A 105 -7.16 8.20 -22.68
N LEU A 106 -5.86 7.87 -22.79
CA LEU A 106 -5.18 7.70 -24.07
C LEU A 106 -5.72 6.49 -24.84
N LEU A 107 -6.00 5.39 -24.15
CA LEU A 107 -6.61 4.20 -24.75
C LEU A 107 -7.99 4.52 -25.35
N ALA A 108 -8.82 5.22 -24.59
CA ALA A 108 -10.15 5.64 -25.04
C ALA A 108 -10.09 6.61 -26.23
N ARG A 109 -9.07 7.46 -26.31
CA ARG A 109 -8.88 8.42 -27.43
C ARG A 109 -8.40 7.77 -28.71
N GLN A 110 -7.57 6.72 -28.61
CA GLN A 110 -6.97 6.06 -29.77
C GLN A 110 -7.89 5.02 -30.41
N ASP A 111 -9.03 4.70 -29.79
CA ASP A 111 -9.95 3.63 -30.21
C ASP A 111 -9.20 2.32 -30.53
N ALA A 112 -8.17 2.04 -29.73
CA ALA A 112 -7.30 0.90 -29.94
C ALA A 112 -8.03 -0.39 -29.56
N ASP A 113 -7.84 -1.43 -30.37
CA ASP A 113 -8.39 -2.75 -30.09
C ASP A 113 -7.94 -3.23 -28.69
N PRO A 114 -8.86 -3.70 -27.83
CA PRO A 114 -8.57 -4.05 -26.44
C PRO A 114 -7.62 -5.25 -26.27
N GLU A 115 -7.42 -6.06 -27.32
CA GLU A 115 -6.48 -7.19 -27.36
C GLU A 115 -5.16 -6.82 -28.05
N SER A 116 -5.04 -5.60 -28.58
CA SER A 116 -3.78 -5.11 -29.14
C SER A 116 -2.69 -5.02 -28.08
N VAL A 117 -1.44 -5.22 -28.51
CA VAL A 117 -0.26 -5.12 -27.64
C VAL A 117 -0.15 -3.74 -26.99
N ILE A 118 -0.54 -2.68 -27.71
CA ILE A 118 -0.56 -1.30 -27.21
C ILE A 118 -1.60 -1.17 -26.09
N ALA A 119 -2.80 -1.72 -26.27
CA ALA A 119 -3.85 -1.68 -25.26
C ALA A 119 -3.46 -2.43 -23.98
N LEU A 120 -2.86 -3.61 -24.13
CA LEU A 120 -2.35 -4.37 -22.99
C LEU A 120 -1.26 -3.60 -22.25
N HIS A 121 -0.34 -2.97 -22.98
CA HIS A 121 0.74 -2.17 -22.40
C HIS A 121 0.22 -0.98 -21.60
N LEU A 122 -0.70 -0.19 -22.16
CA LEU A 122 -1.29 0.98 -21.49
C LEU A 122 -2.08 0.57 -20.22
N ARG A 123 -2.83 -0.54 -20.28
CA ARG A 123 -3.54 -1.07 -19.10
C ARG A 123 -2.57 -1.51 -18.00
N GLN A 124 -1.48 -2.19 -18.36
CA GLN A 124 -0.47 -2.57 -17.38
C GLN A 124 0.20 -1.34 -16.76
N GLN A 125 0.53 -0.32 -17.55
CA GLN A 125 1.07 0.94 -17.04
C GLN A 125 0.10 1.66 -16.09
N ALA A 126 -1.19 1.69 -16.44
CA ALA A 126 -2.23 2.24 -15.58
C ALA A 126 -2.31 1.51 -14.23
N LEU A 127 -2.28 0.17 -14.26
CA LEU A 127 -2.26 -0.68 -13.07
C LEU A 127 -1.02 -0.41 -12.22
N ASP A 128 0.17 -0.40 -12.82
CA ASP A 128 1.44 -0.17 -12.12
C ASP A 128 1.44 1.21 -11.44
N ARG A 129 0.90 2.25 -12.10
CA ARG A 129 0.73 3.56 -11.48
C ARG A 129 -0.22 3.52 -10.29
N CYS A 130 -1.37 2.86 -10.42
CA CYS A 130 -2.32 2.72 -9.32
C CYS A 130 -1.69 1.99 -8.12
N VAL A 131 -0.92 0.92 -8.37
CA VAL A 131 -0.20 0.16 -7.34
C VAL A 131 0.82 1.04 -6.62
N LYS A 132 1.63 1.81 -7.36
CA LYS A 132 2.61 2.75 -6.77
C LYS A 132 1.94 3.79 -5.87
N VAL A 133 0.83 4.38 -6.30
CA VAL A 133 0.09 5.36 -5.49
C VAL A 133 -0.51 4.69 -4.25
N CYS A 134 -1.11 3.51 -4.39
CA CYS A 134 -1.66 2.77 -3.25
C CYS A 134 -0.58 2.39 -2.25
N GLU A 135 0.62 2.01 -2.71
CA GLU A 135 1.76 1.70 -1.85
C GLU A 135 2.26 2.94 -1.09
N ALA A 136 2.35 4.09 -1.75
CA ALA A 136 2.70 5.35 -1.09
C ALA A 136 1.67 5.72 0.00
N LEU A 137 0.38 5.56 -0.27
CA LEU A 137 -0.67 5.80 0.71
C LEU A 137 -0.67 4.78 1.84
N ARG A 138 -0.33 3.52 1.55
CA ARG A 138 -0.17 2.45 2.54
C ARG A 138 0.91 2.82 3.56
N VAL A 139 2.08 3.25 3.09
CA VAL A 139 3.20 3.66 3.94
C VAL A 139 2.86 4.93 4.72
N LEU A 140 2.32 5.95 4.05
CA LEU A 140 1.98 7.24 4.69
C LEU A 140 0.88 7.10 5.75
N GLY A 141 -0.13 6.27 5.48
CA GLY A 141 -1.27 6.06 6.37
C GLY A 141 -1.06 4.97 7.43
N GLY A 142 0.10 4.29 7.42
CA GLY A 142 0.37 3.20 8.36
C GLY A 142 -0.56 1.99 8.19
N TYR A 143 -1.00 1.72 6.97
CA TYR A 143 -1.85 0.57 6.66
C TYR A 143 -1.01 -0.68 6.41
N CYS A 144 -1.51 -1.87 6.79
CA CYS A 144 -0.80 -3.12 6.55
C CYS A 144 -0.92 -3.60 5.08
N SER A 145 -2.00 -3.21 4.41
CA SER A 145 -2.36 -3.67 3.06
C SER A 145 -3.50 -2.83 2.49
N VAL A 146 -3.60 -2.77 1.15
CA VAL A 146 -4.70 -2.10 0.43
C VAL A 146 -5.41 -3.11 -0.47
N TRP A 147 -6.74 -3.08 -0.43
CA TRP A 147 -7.61 -4.06 -1.09
C TRP A 147 -8.68 -3.38 -1.94
N SER A 148 -9.10 -4.02 -3.04
CA SER A 148 -10.24 -3.57 -3.83
C SER A 148 -11.57 -3.83 -3.12
N THR A 149 -11.72 -5.05 -2.58
CA THR A 149 -12.90 -5.47 -1.83
C THR A 149 -12.48 -6.16 -0.54
N ILE A 150 -12.85 -5.55 0.59
CA ILE A 150 -12.61 -6.12 1.93
C ILE A 150 -13.73 -5.69 2.88
N ARG A 151 -14.09 -6.58 3.80
CA ARG A 151 -15.04 -6.28 4.88
C ARG A 151 -14.63 -6.95 6.18
N HIS A 152 -14.92 -6.30 7.30
CA HIS A 152 -14.79 -6.91 8.61
C HIS A 152 -16.01 -7.79 8.90
N ARG A 153 -15.82 -8.92 9.58
CA ARG A 153 -16.92 -9.80 10.00
C ARG A 153 -17.94 -9.07 10.87
N ASP A 154 -17.44 -8.27 11.82
CA ASP A 154 -18.27 -7.48 12.74
C ASP A 154 -18.96 -6.27 12.10
N GLY A 155 -18.76 -6.01 10.79
CA GLY A 155 -19.36 -4.87 10.09
C GLY A 155 -18.69 -3.53 10.35
N ARG A 156 -17.50 -3.49 10.95
CA ARG A 156 -16.69 -2.27 11.10
C ARG A 156 -16.40 -1.67 9.72
N GLN A 157 -16.47 -0.34 9.64
CA GLN A 157 -16.09 0.37 8.42
C GLN A 157 -14.60 0.25 8.17
N VAL A 158 -14.25 0.04 6.90
CA VAL A 158 -12.87 0.03 6.43
C VAL A 158 -12.53 1.42 5.90
N PRO A 159 -11.38 2.01 6.27
CA PRO A 159 -10.93 3.27 5.70
C PRO A 159 -10.89 3.20 4.17
N ASP A 160 -11.56 4.14 3.51
CA ASP A 160 -11.61 4.24 2.06
C ASP A 160 -10.61 5.30 1.58
N LEU A 161 -9.67 4.90 0.73
CA LEU A 161 -8.62 5.75 0.17
C LEU A 161 -8.92 6.18 -1.27
N THR A 162 -10.07 5.83 -1.83
CA THR A 162 -10.41 6.03 -3.25
C THR A 162 -10.23 7.47 -3.70
N GLU A 163 -10.79 8.44 -2.97
CA GLU A 163 -10.70 9.86 -3.37
C GLU A 163 -9.28 10.40 -3.30
N ILE A 164 -8.52 10.01 -2.26
CA ILE A 164 -7.13 10.44 -2.08
C ILE A 164 -6.24 9.84 -3.18
N ALA A 165 -6.45 8.55 -3.49
CA ALA A 165 -5.70 7.86 -4.53
C ALA A 165 -6.03 8.40 -5.92
N ARG A 166 -7.32 8.66 -6.22
CA ARG A 166 -7.76 9.27 -7.49
C ARG A 166 -7.10 10.64 -7.70
N ALA A 167 -7.08 11.48 -6.67
CA ALA A 167 -6.43 12.79 -6.75
C ALA A 167 -4.92 12.69 -7.06
N ARG A 168 -4.23 11.66 -6.54
CA ARG A 168 -2.80 11.46 -6.79
C ARG A 168 -2.50 10.80 -8.12
N VAL A 169 -3.31 9.84 -8.57
CA VAL A 169 -3.13 9.14 -9.86
C VAL A 169 -3.31 10.09 -11.04
N GLY A 170 -4.18 11.09 -10.92
CA GLY A 170 -4.42 12.09 -11.96
C GLY A 170 -3.33 13.17 -12.09
N ILE A 171 -2.41 13.25 -11.12
CA ILE A 171 -1.28 14.19 -11.19
C ILE A 171 -0.15 13.48 -11.92
N SER A 172 0.15 13.91 -13.14
CA SER A 172 1.33 13.47 -13.89
C SER A 172 2.59 13.63 -13.04
N GLU A 173 3.44 12.60 -13.01
CA GLU A 173 4.67 12.44 -12.20
C GLU A 173 5.70 13.60 -12.26
N GLU A 174 5.46 14.68 -13.00
CA GLU A 174 6.32 15.88 -13.07
C GLU A 174 6.22 16.80 -11.84
N LEU A 175 5.31 16.53 -10.89
CA LEU A 175 5.05 17.39 -9.72
C LEU A 175 5.29 16.72 -8.35
N LEU A 176 5.94 15.55 -8.31
CA LEU A 176 6.36 14.86 -7.09
C LEU A 176 7.88 14.67 -7.08
#